data_AF-A0A653P6D5-F1
#
_entry.id   AF-A0A653P6D5-F1
#
_cell.length_a   1.000
_cell.length_b   1.000
_cell.length_c   1.000
_cell.angle_alpha   90.00
_cell.angle_beta   90.00
_cell.angle_gamma   90.00
#
_symmetry.space_group_name_H-M   'P 1'
#
loop_
_entity.id
_entity.type
_entity.pdbx_description
1 polymer ?
#
loop_
_entity_poly.entity_id
_entity_poly.type
_entity_poly.pdbx_seq_one_letter_code
_entity_poly.pdbx_strand_id
1 'polypeptide(L)'
;MAVSGVSPVLGIVLAIVGVGLLLSGAFRMDPVRSYPPGTPEGDPPATSIWHRLHDAVGMILFLALPAAAVLALIALPELGWKIVSGVVALWLIRTVVAFGVAWKNDSPRTGLVQRSFLVPGLLWTGVVIGL
;
A
#
# COMPACT_ATOMS: atom_id res chain seq x y z
N MET A 1 -1.43 26.90 -23.41
CA MET A 1 -0.47 26.66 -22.31
C MET A 1 -0.70 25.23 -21.87
N ALA A 2 0.17 24.30 -22.29
CA ALA A 2 -0.05 22.87 -22.04
C ALA A 2 0.11 22.61 -20.53
N VAL A 3 -0.90 21.99 -19.91
CA VAL A 3 -0.78 21.48 -18.54
C VAL A 3 0.06 20.21 -18.62
N SER A 4 1.39 20.34 -18.54
CA SER A 4 2.30 19.21 -18.36
C SER A 4 2.32 18.76 -16.88
N GLY A 5 1.14 18.67 -16.27
CA GLY A 5 0.89 19.07 -14.88
C GLY A 5 0.97 18.02 -13.78
N VAL A 6 1.67 16.89 -13.98
CA VAL A 6 1.95 15.95 -12.89
C VAL A 6 3.39 16.13 -12.44
N SER A 7 3.59 16.45 -11.16
CA SER A 7 4.92 16.49 -10.55
C SER A 7 5.70 15.21 -10.91
N PRO A 8 6.89 15.30 -11.54
CA PRO A 8 7.68 14.12 -11.90
C PRO A 8 7.95 13.22 -10.70
N VAL A 9 8.12 13.83 -9.52
CA VAL A 9 8.32 13.12 -8.26
C VAL A 9 7.08 12.31 -7.88
N LEU A 10 5.87 12.91 -7.95
CA LEU A 10 4.62 12.19 -7.69
C LEU A 10 4.45 11.03 -8.68
N GLY A 11 4.70 11.27 -9.97
CA GLY A 11 4.62 10.24 -11.00
C GLY A 11 5.57 9.07 -10.75
N ILE A 12 6.81 9.32 -10.36
CA ILE A 12 7.79 8.28 -10.01
C ILE A 12 7.30 7.46 -8.81
N VAL A 13 6.79 8.10 -7.75
CA VAL A 13 6.30 7.38 -6.57
C VAL A 13 5.08 6.53 -6.91
N LEU A 14 4.16 7.02 -7.74
CA LEU A 14 3.01 6.24 -8.23
C LEU A 14 3.45 5.07 -9.13
N ALA A 15 4.51 5.24 -9.93
CA ALA A 15 5.10 4.14 -10.69
C ALA A 15 5.70 3.06 -9.76
N ILE A 16 6.36 3.47 -8.67
CA ILE A 16 6.86 2.54 -7.63
C ILE A 16 5.69 1.78 -6.99
N VAL A 17 4.57 2.45 -6.68
CA VAL A 17 3.35 1.79 -6.20
C VAL A 17 2.87 0.73 -7.20
N GLY A 18 2.76 1.07 -8.48
CA GLY A 18 2.33 0.15 -9.53
C GLY A 18 3.25 -1.07 -9.68
N VAL A 19 4.56 -0.85 -9.75
CA VAL A 19 5.55 -1.94 -9.81
C VAL A 19 5.50 -2.80 -8.54
N GLY A 20 5.36 -2.18 -7.37
CA GLY A 20 5.23 -2.88 -6.10
C GLY A 20 4.02 -3.81 -6.05
N LEU A 21 2.87 -3.38 -6.59
CA LEU A 21 1.67 -4.21 -6.69
C LEU A 21 1.89 -5.42 -7.61
N LEU A 22 2.49 -5.20 -8.78
CA LEU A 22 2.77 -6.29 -9.74
C LEU A 22 3.71 -7.33 -9.14
N LEU A 23 4.80 -6.87 -8.52
CA LEU A 23 5.79 -7.75 -7.91
C LEU A 23 5.22 -8.47 -6.67
N SER A 24 4.39 -7.81 -5.85
CA SER A 24 3.70 -8.46 -4.73
C SER A 24 2.75 -9.56 -5.20
N GLY A 25 2.08 -9.38 -6.34
CA GLY A 25 1.25 -10.43 -6.95
C GLY A 25 2.07 -11.58 -7.56
N ALA A 26 3.26 -11.29 -8.09
CA ALA A 26 4.14 -12.29 -8.69
C ALA A 26 4.88 -13.15 -7.66
N PHE A 27 5.33 -12.55 -6.56
CA PHE A 27 6.02 -13.25 -5.48
C PHE A 27 5.01 -13.89 -4.53
N ARG A 28 4.94 -15.22 -4.55
CA ARG A 28 4.00 -15.98 -3.72
C ARG A 28 4.49 -16.01 -2.28
N MET A 29 3.56 -15.74 -1.35
CA MET A 29 3.79 -15.99 0.06
C MET A 29 3.68 -17.48 0.38
N ASP A 30 4.54 -17.94 1.27
CA ASP A 30 4.33 -19.22 1.94
C ASP A 30 3.10 -19.17 2.85
N PRO A 31 2.49 -20.32 3.18
CA PRO A 31 1.46 -20.38 4.19
C PRO A 31 1.91 -19.84 5.55
N VAL A 32 1.04 -19.05 6.18
CA VAL A 32 1.23 -18.46 7.51
C VAL A 32 -0.12 -18.36 8.21
N ARG A 33 -0.17 -18.72 9.49
CA ARG A 33 -1.32 -18.49 10.38
C ARG A 33 -2.63 -19.01 9.80
N SER A 34 -2.62 -20.26 9.33
CA SER A 34 -3.78 -20.93 8.73
C SER A 34 -4.33 -20.27 7.46
N TYR A 35 -3.52 -19.42 6.81
CA TYR A 35 -3.82 -18.86 5.50
C TYR A 35 -2.88 -19.41 4.43
N PRO A 36 -3.41 -19.90 3.28
CA PRO A 36 -4.83 -20.09 2.98
C PRO A 36 -5.49 -21.20 3.82
N PRO A 37 -6.84 -21.32 3.82
CA PRO A 37 -7.53 -22.36 4.58
C PRO A 37 -6.97 -23.77 4.31
N GLY A 38 -6.72 -24.52 5.38
CA GLY A 38 -6.15 -25.87 5.31
C GLY A 38 -4.63 -25.94 5.55
N THR A 39 -3.97 -24.81 5.79
CA THR A 39 -2.54 -24.77 6.14
C THR A 39 -2.30 -24.78 7.66
N PRO A 40 -1.09 -25.12 8.13
CA PRO A 40 -0.77 -25.13 9.56
C PRO A 40 -1.00 -23.77 10.26
N GLU A 41 -1.26 -23.84 11.56
CA GLU A 41 -1.30 -22.67 12.44
C GLU A 41 0.11 -22.09 12.67
N GLY A 42 0.16 -20.79 12.98
CA GLY A 42 1.40 -20.09 13.33
C GLY A 42 2.32 -19.76 12.14
N ASP A 43 3.51 -19.26 12.47
CA ASP A 43 4.53 -18.91 11.50
C ASP A 43 5.42 -20.14 11.19
N PRO A 44 5.84 -20.35 9.94
CA PRO A 44 6.75 -21.45 9.60
C PRO A 44 8.14 -21.19 10.22
N PRO A 45 8.92 -22.24 10.51
CA PRO A 45 10.26 -22.09 11.09
C PRO A 45 11.25 -21.34 10.18
N ALA A 46 11.00 -21.37 8.87
CA ALA A 46 11.70 -20.56 7.88
C ALA A 46 10.76 -20.23 6.72
N THR A 47 10.98 -19.07 6.11
CA THR A 47 10.27 -18.65 4.90
C THR A 47 11.14 -18.86 3.65
N SER A 48 10.50 -19.02 2.51
CA SER A 48 11.11 -19.11 1.18
C SER A 48 11.64 -17.74 0.75
N ILE A 49 12.50 -17.73 -0.28
CA ILE A 49 12.97 -16.47 -0.88
C ILE A 49 11.81 -15.67 -1.47
N TRP A 50 10.79 -16.34 -2.01
CA TRP A 50 9.61 -15.69 -2.61
C TRP A 50 8.78 -14.98 -1.56
N HIS A 51 8.56 -15.58 -0.39
CA HIS A 51 7.89 -14.94 0.73
C HIS A 51 8.68 -13.70 1.19
N ARG A 52 10.00 -13.80 1.37
CA ARG A 52 10.82 -12.63 1.77
C ARG A 52 10.79 -11.50 0.74
N LEU A 53 10.79 -11.83 -0.56
CA LEU A 53 10.66 -10.84 -1.62
C LEU A 53 9.28 -10.20 -1.63
N HIS A 54 8.22 -10.98 -1.40
CA HIS A 54 6.85 -10.46 -1.22
C HIS A 54 6.81 -9.45 -0.07
N ASP A 55 7.35 -9.79 1.09
CA ASP A 55 7.37 -8.89 2.26
C ASP A 55 8.15 -7.60 1.98
N ALA A 56 9.31 -7.70 1.35
CA ALA A 56 10.15 -6.55 1.03
C ALA A 56 9.46 -5.58 0.06
N VAL A 57 8.89 -6.12 -1.02
CA VAL A 57 8.14 -5.32 -2.00
C VAL A 57 6.84 -4.78 -1.40
N GLY A 58 6.16 -5.58 -0.59
CA GLY A 58 4.97 -5.17 0.16
C GLY A 58 5.29 -3.98 1.07
N MET A 59 6.39 -4.03 1.82
CA MET A 59 6.83 -2.90 2.63
C MET A 59 7.05 -1.63 1.80
N ILE A 60 7.72 -1.74 0.65
CA ILE A 60 7.92 -0.60 -0.27
C ILE A 60 6.58 -0.03 -0.72
N LEU A 61 5.64 -0.87 -1.14
CA LEU A 61 4.29 -0.47 -1.56
C LEU A 61 3.54 0.26 -0.42
N PHE A 62 3.55 -0.31 0.79
CA PHE A 62 2.84 0.25 1.95
C PHE A 62 3.44 1.57 2.44
N LEU A 63 4.70 1.86 2.13
CA LEU A 63 5.33 3.16 2.40
C LEU A 63 5.16 4.15 1.24
N ALA A 64 5.24 3.68 -0.01
CA ALA A 64 5.13 4.54 -1.19
C ALA A 64 3.73 5.15 -1.35
N LEU A 65 2.68 4.40 -1.03
CA LEU A 65 1.29 4.86 -1.18
C LEU A 65 0.95 6.08 -0.29
N PRO A 66 1.21 6.09 1.03
CA PRO A 66 1.02 7.29 1.84
C PRO A 66 1.96 8.42 1.43
N ALA A 67 3.20 8.12 1.00
CA ALA A 67 4.12 9.14 0.50
C ALA A 67 3.57 9.83 -0.76
N ALA A 68 2.99 9.09 -1.70
CA ALA A 68 2.32 9.66 -2.88
C ALA A 68 1.17 10.58 -2.47
N ALA A 69 0.33 10.15 -1.52
CA ALA A 69 -0.79 10.96 -1.02
C ALA A 69 -0.31 12.27 -0.35
N VAL A 70 0.80 12.24 0.38
CA VAL A 70 1.42 13.45 0.95
C VAL A 70 1.97 14.36 -0.16
N LEU A 71 2.68 13.82 -1.15
CA LEU A 71 3.23 14.60 -2.26
C LEU A 71 2.13 15.30 -3.08
N ALA A 72 0.96 14.67 -3.21
CA ALA A 72 -0.19 15.23 -3.89
C ALA A 72 -0.72 16.53 -3.23
N LEU A 73 -0.49 16.75 -1.94
CA LEU A 73 -0.81 18.02 -1.26
C LEU A 73 -0.11 19.23 -1.87
N ILE A 74 1.08 19.00 -2.42
CA ILE A 74 1.94 20.03 -3.00
C ILE A 74 1.82 20.03 -4.53
N ALA A 75 1.69 18.84 -5.12
CA ALA A 75 1.69 18.65 -6.56
C ALA A 75 0.35 18.98 -7.25
N LEU A 76 -0.79 18.74 -6.60
CA LEU A 76 -2.10 18.98 -7.23
C LEU A 76 -2.51 20.45 -7.04
N PRO A 77 -3.03 21.13 -8.08
CA PRO A 77 -3.29 22.57 -8.02
C PRO A 77 -4.54 22.93 -7.20
N GLU A 78 -5.60 22.14 -7.32
CA GLU A 78 -6.90 22.47 -6.72
C GLU A 78 -6.97 22.11 -5.24
N LEU A 79 -7.56 23.00 -4.44
CA LEU A 79 -7.71 22.80 -2.99
C LEU A 79 -8.50 21.53 -2.66
N GLY A 80 -9.52 21.19 -3.44
CA GLY A 80 -10.30 19.96 -3.26
C GLY A 80 -9.43 18.70 -3.29
N TRP A 81 -8.55 18.60 -4.30
CA TRP A 81 -7.62 17.48 -4.44
C TRP A 81 -6.58 17.42 -3.33
N LYS A 82 -6.13 18.57 -2.83
CA LYS A 82 -5.25 18.62 -1.65
C LYS A 82 -5.97 18.10 -0.41
N ILE A 83 -7.20 18.54 -0.15
CA ILE A 83 -7.97 18.06 1.01
C ILE A 83 -8.19 16.55 0.93
N VAL A 84 -8.65 16.05 -0.21
CA VAL A 84 -8.88 14.61 -0.43
C VAL A 84 -7.58 13.82 -0.23
N SER A 85 -6.47 14.26 -0.82
CA SER A 85 -5.18 13.57 -0.69
C SER A 85 -4.64 13.61 0.74
N GLY A 86 -4.88 14.70 1.47
CA GLY A 86 -4.51 14.80 2.89
C GLY A 86 -5.30 13.85 3.78
N VAL A 87 -6.61 13.73 3.57
CA VAL A 87 -7.45 12.75 4.28
C VAL A 87 -6.99 11.33 3.97
N VAL A 88 -6.72 11.02 2.70
CA VAL A 88 -6.20 9.71 2.29
C VAL A 88 -4.83 9.44 2.93
N ALA A 89 -3.91 10.41 2.93
CA ALA A 89 -2.59 10.26 3.54
C ALA A 89 -2.69 9.92 5.04
N LEU A 90 -3.50 10.68 5.79
CA LEU A 90 -3.72 10.43 7.22
C LEU A 90 -4.32 9.05 7.47
N TRP A 91 -5.29 8.65 6.65
CA TRP A 91 -5.90 7.33 6.73
C TRP A 91 -4.90 6.20 6.47
N LEU A 92 -4.10 6.32 5.41
CA LEU A 92 -3.07 5.33 5.04
C LEU A 92 -1.99 5.22 6.12
N ILE A 93 -1.50 6.34 6.65
CA ILE A 93 -0.52 6.36 7.75
C ILE A 93 -1.10 5.66 8.99
N ARG A 94 -2.35 5.95 9.35
CA ARG A 94 -3.00 5.31 10.49
C ARG A 94 -3.15 3.80 10.27
N THR A 95 -3.59 3.39 9.09
CA THR A 95 -3.89 1.99 8.79
C THR A 95 -2.64 1.14 8.58
N VAL A 96 -1.53 1.68 8.08
CA VAL A 96 -0.24 0.93 8.02
C VAL A 96 0.32 0.67 9.42
N VAL A 97 0.23 1.65 10.32
CA VAL A 97 0.62 1.45 11.73
C VAL A 97 -0.29 0.41 12.40
N ALA A 98 -1.61 0.53 12.21
CA ALA A 98 -2.56 -0.43 12.73
C ALA A 98 -2.35 -1.84 12.16
N PHE A 99 -1.96 -1.97 10.90
CA PHE A 99 -1.63 -3.24 10.27
C PHE A 99 -0.41 -3.88 10.94
N GLY A 100 0.68 -3.13 11.16
CA GLY A 100 1.86 -3.65 11.86
C GLY A 100 1.55 -4.15 13.27
N VAL A 101 0.70 -3.42 14.01
CA VAL A 101 0.23 -3.83 15.35
C VAL A 101 -0.64 -5.10 15.25
N ALA A 102 -1.60 -5.14 14.33
CA ALA A 102 -2.48 -6.28 14.14
C ALA A 102 -1.70 -7.54 13.73
N TRP A 103 -0.73 -7.40 12.83
CA TRP A 103 0.17 -8.46 12.39
C TRP A 103 1.00 -9.02 13.55
N LYS A 104 1.66 -8.14 14.32
CA LYS A 104 2.48 -8.56 15.48
C LYS A 104 1.65 -9.32 16.52
N ASN A 105 0.40 -8.92 16.74
CA ASN A 105 -0.48 -9.50 17.75
C ASN A 105 -1.29 -10.68 17.22
N ASP A 106 -1.00 -11.18 16.02
CA ASP A 106 -1.76 -12.24 15.34
C ASP A 106 -3.28 -12.03 15.36
N SER A 107 -3.71 -10.80 15.08
CA SER A 107 -5.12 -10.43 15.19
C SER A 107 -5.94 -11.06 14.07
N PRO A 108 -7.16 -11.57 14.36
CA PRO A 108 -8.09 -12.04 13.32
C PRO A 108 -8.56 -10.90 12.40
N ARG A 109 -8.30 -9.64 12.76
CA ARG A 109 -8.66 -8.45 11.96
C ARG A 109 -7.55 -8.00 11.00
N THR A 110 -6.38 -8.64 11.00
CA THR A 110 -5.23 -8.23 10.19
C THR A 110 -5.57 -8.04 8.72
N GLY A 111 -6.26 -9.02 8.10
CA GLY A 111 -6.70 -8.91 6.71
C GLY A 111 -7.75 -7.83 6.46
N LEU A 112 -8.57 -7.47 7.45
CA LEU A 112 -9.52 -6.36 7.34
C LEU A 112 -8.76 -5.01 7.37
N VAL A 113 -7.81 -4.85 8.28
CA VAL A 113 -6.97 -3.64 8.38
C VAL A 113 -6.16 -3.45 7.09
N GLN A 114 -5.61 -4.53 6.53
CA GLN A 114 -4.91 -4.49 5.25
C GLN A 114 -5.81 -4.01 4.11
N ARG A 115 -7.05 -4.54 3.99
CA ARG A 115 -8.02 -4.08 2.98
C ARG A 115 -8.43 -2.62 3.19
N SER A 116 -8.55 -2.20 4.45
CA SER A 116 -8.82 -0.81 4.82
C SER A 116 -7.72 0.15 4.39
N PHE A 117 -6.47 -0.32 4.26
CA PHE A 117 -5.37 0.42 3.66
C PHE A 117 -5.45 0.39 2.13
N LEU A 118 -5.53 -0.81 1.54
CA LEU A 118 -5.42 -1.02 0.10
C LEU A 118 -6.59 -0.41 -0.68
N VAL A 119 -7.84 -0.64 -0.29
CA VAL A 119 -9.01 -0.23 -1.09
C VAL A 119 -9.07 1.30 -1.25
N PRO A 120 -9.04 2.13 -0.18
CA PRO A 120 -9.07 3.57 -0.34
C PRO A 120 -7.84 4.12 -1.06
N GLY A 121 -6.66 3.56 -0.77
CA GLY A 121 -5.41 4.00 -1.39
C GLY A 121 -5.39 3.73 -2.91
N LEU A 122 -5.80 2.55 -3.35
CA LEU A 122 -5.86 2.19 -4.77
C LEU A 122 -6.95 2.96 -5.51
N LEU A 123 -8.11 3.18 -4.88
CA LEU A 123 -9.17 4.03 -5.45
C LEU A 123 -8.66 5.46 -5.68
N TRP A 124 -8.02 6.04 -4.66
CA TRP A 124 -7.41 7.36 -4.76
C TRP A 124 -6.34 7.40 -5.87
N THR A 125 -5.45 6.40 -5.95
CA THR A 125 -4.44 6.31 -7.01
C THR A 125 -5.06 6.27 -8.40
N GLY A 126 -6.11 5.46 -8.61
CA GLY A 126 -6.80 5.37 -9.89
C GLY A 126 -7.43 6.70 -10.32
N VAL A 127 -8.00 7.44 -9.37
CA VAL A 127 -8.56 8.78 -9.64
C VAL A 127 -7.46 9.78 -9.96
N VAL A 128 -6.39 9.84 -9.16
CA VAL A 128 -5.29 10.82 -9.34
C VAL A 128 -4.52 10.61 -10.64
N ILE A 129 -4.34 9.37 -11.09
CA ILE A 129 -3.69 9.08 -12.40
C ILE A 129 -4.59 9.51 -13.57
N GLY A 130 -5.90 9.60 -13.37
CA GLY A 130 -6.86 10.04 -14.38
C GLY A 130 -7.09 11.55 -14.47
N LEU A 131 -6.43 12.35 -13.61
CA LEU A 131 -6.46 13.83 -13.63
C LEU A 131 -5.48 14.40 -14.66
#